data_AF-A0A0U1KY17-F1
#
_entry.id   AF-A0A0U1KY17-F1
#
_cell.length_a   1.000
_cell.length_b   1.000
_cell.length_c   1.000
_cell.angle_alpha   90.00
_cell.angle_beta   90.00
_cell.angle_gamma   90.00
#
_symmetry.space_group_name_H-M   'P 1'
#
loop_
_entity.id
_entity.type
_entity.pdbx_description
1 polymer ?
#
loop_
_entity_poly.entity_id
_entity_poly.type
_entity_poly.pdbx_seq_one_letter_code
_entity_poly.pdbx_strand_id
1 'polypeptide(L)' 'MVDIPEGMTVLDLVKKIEIDPTEIHLIMINGIGCELEKLLTNGDRVALFPPVGGG' A
#
# COMPACT_ATOMS: atom_id res chain seq x y z
N MET A 1 7.70 1.13 12.45
CA MET A 1 8.36 1.34 11.15
C MET A 1 8.57 -0.03 10.53
N VAL A 2 8.33 -0.17 9.24
CA VAL A 2 8.52 -1.43 8.52
C VAL A 2 9.80 -1.30 7.69
N ASP A 3 10.71 -2.26 7.79
CA ASP A 3 11.86 -2.30 6.89
C ASP A 3 11.43 -2.65 5.47
N ILE A 4 11.76 -1.76 4.54
CA ILE A 4 11.50 -1.86 3.10
C ILE A 4 12.80 -2.26 2.40
N PRO A 5 13.01 -3.55 2.07
CA PRO A 5 14.13 -3.95 1.22
C PRO A 5 14.00 -3.33 -0.18
N GLU A 6 15.13 -3.20 -0.88
CA GLU A 6 15.11 -2.76 -2.28
C GLU A 6 14.22 -3.67 -3.13
N GLY A 7 13.42 -3.05 -4.01
CA GLY A 7 12.52 -3.78 -4.90
C GLY A 7 11.19 -4.20 -4.27
N MET A 8 10.90 -3.83 -3.02
CA MET A 8 9.61 -4.12 -2.39
C MET A 8 8.48 -3.33 -3.05
N THR A 9 7.40 -4.00 -3.41
CA THR A 9 6.17 -3.37 -3.93
C THR A 9 5.18 -3.04 -2.81
N VAL A 10 4.13 -2.27 -3.12
CA VAL A 10 3.00 -2.08 -2.20
C VAL A 10 2.35 -3.43 -1.89
N LEU A 11 2.21 -4.34 -2.86
CA LEU A 11 1.66 -5.68 -2.65
C LEU A 11 2.46 -6.48 -1.62
N ASP A 12 3.78 -6.41 -1.69
CA ASP A 12 4.65 -7.09 -0.73
C ASP A 12 4.49 -6.50 0.67
N LEU A 13 4.36 -5.16 0.77
CA LEU A 13 4.10 -4.48 2.04
C LEU A 13 2.76 -4.94 2.64
N VAL A 14 1.69 -4.91 1.85
CA VAL A 14 0.32 -5.32 2.23
C VAL A 14 0.32 -6.77 2.75
N LYS A 15 0.97 -7.68 2.03
CA LYS A 15 1.13 -9.09 2.47
C LYS A 15 1.94 -9.20 3.76
N LYS A 16 3.01 -8.42 3.92
CA LYS A 16 3.88 -8.44 5.11
C LYS A 16 3.16 -7.98 6.37
N ILE A 17 2.18 -7.07 6.24
CA ILE A 17 1.35 -6.59 7.36
C ILE A 17 0.02 -7.34 7.47
N GLU A 18 -0.12 -8.47 6.77
CA GLU A 18 -1.26 -9.39 6.83
C GLU A 18 -2.61 -8.75 6.47
N ILE A 19 -2.60 -7.77 5.56
CA ILE A 19 -3.83 -7.22 4.97
C ILE A 19 -4.12 -7.96 3.66
N ASP A 20 -5.38 -8.32 3.43
CA ASP A 20 -5.81 -8.89 2.16
C ASP A 20 -5.85 -7.77 1.09
N PRO A 21 -5.12 -7.90 -0.04
CA PRO A 21 -5.16 -6.92 -1.12
C PRO A 21 -6.56 -6.66 -1.68
N THR A 22 -7.47 -7.63 -1.58
CA THR A 22 -8.86 -7.51 -2.04
C THR A 22 -9.71 -6.60 -1.16
N GLU A 23 -9.28 -6.36 0.08
CA GLU A 23 -9.91 -5.41 1.01
C GLU A 23 -9.41 -3.97 0.80
N ILE A 24 -8.52 -3.72 -0.17
CA ILE A 24 -7.98 -2.39 -0.47
C ILE A 24 -8.60 -1.88 -1.77
N HIS A 25 -9.17 -0.67 -1.73
CA HIS A 25 -9.81 -0.04 -2.89
C HIS A 25 -9.04 1.16 -3.42
N LEU A 26 -8.25 1.82 -2.55
CA LEU A 26 -7.41 2.95 -2.91
C LEU A 26 -6.07 2.87 -2.18
N ILE A 27 -4.99 3.06 -2.95
CA ILE A 27 -3.63 3.12 -2.46
C ILE A 27 -3.09 4.50 -2.79
N MET A 28 -2.48 5.16 -1.81
CA MET A 28 -1.80 6.44 -2.01
C MET A 28 -0.37 6.38 -1.46
N ILE A 29 0.60 6.84 -2.24
CA ILE A 29 1.99 7.05 -1.81
C ILE A 29 2.26 8.54 -1.84
N ASN A 30 2.60 9.12 -0.69
CA ASN A 30 2.88 10.55 -0.54
C ASN A 30 1.75 11.45 -1.10
N GLY A 31 0.50 10.99 -0.99
CA GLY A 31 -0.69 11.71 -1.49
C GLY A 31 -0.99 11.51 -2.97
N ILE A 32 -0.29 10.61 -3.66
CA ILE A 32 -0.52 10.30 -5.08
C ILE A 32 -1.07 8.87 -5.21
N GLY A 33 -2.16 8.71 -5.97
CA GLY A 33 -2.76 7.39 -6.24
C GLY A 33 -1.80 6.47 -7.01
N CYS A 34 -1.74 5.20 -6.61
CA CYS A 34 -0.82 4.21 -7.18
C CYS A 34 -1.46 2.81 -7.24
N GLU A 35 -0.83 1.89 -7.97
CA GLU A 35 -1.21 0.47 -8.05
C GLU A 35 -0.38 -0.40 -7.08
N LEU A 36 -0.80 -1.65 -6.90
CA LEU A 36 -0.17 -2.60 -5.98
C LEU A 36 1.27 -2.96 -6.36
N GLU A 37 1.59 -2.88 -7.65
CA GLU A 37 2.89 -3.19 -8.25
C GLU A 37 3.90 -2.04 -8.07
N LYS A 38 3.46 -0.89 -7.53
CA LYS A 38 4.34 0.27 -7.34
C LYS A 38 5.45 -0.07 -6.36
N LEU A 39 6.69 0.16 -6.78
CA LEU A 39 7.87 0.05 -5.93
C LEU A 39 7.87 1.13 -4.84
N LEU A 40 8.18 0.70 -3.62
CA LEU A 40 8.34 1.54 -2.45
C LEU A 40 9.79 2.00 -2.31
N THR A 41 9.95 3.22 -1.84
CA THR A 41 11.23 3.81 -1.47
C THR A 41 11.27 4.09 0.02
N ASN A 42 12.47 4.12 0.59
CA ASN A 42 12.62 4.41 2.01
C ASN A 42 12.11 5.83 2.30
N GLY A 43 11.24 5.95 3.30
CA GLY A 43 10.59 7.20 3.69
C GLY A 43 9.21 7.43 3.06
N ASP A 44 8.75 6.57 2.16
CA ASP A 44 7.41 6.66 1.58
C ASP A 44 6.31 6.52 2.64
N ARG A 45 5.29 7.38 2.52
CA ARG A 45 4.07 7.28 3.30
C ARG A 45 3.00 6.61 2.47
N VAL A 46 2.67 5.38 2.84
CA VAL A 46 1.63 4.57 2.19
C VAL A 46 0.34 4.70 2.99
N ALA A 47 -0.73 5.13 2.34
CA ALA A 47 -2.09 5.08 2.86
C ALA A 47 -2.89 4.04 2.07
N LEU A 48 -3.55 3.14 2.80
CA LEU A 48 -4.40 2.09 2.26
C LEU A 48 -5.82 2.36 2.76
N PHE A 49 -6.78 2.46 1.83
CA PHE A 49 -8.17 2.69 2.18
C PHE A 49 -9.02 1.48 1.78
N PRO A 50 -9.86 0.98 2.69
CA PRO A 50 -10.83 -0.05 2.36
C PRO A 50 -11.93 0.52 1.44
N PRO A 51 -12.78 -0.34 0.86
CA PRO A 51 -13.99 0.12 0.20
C PRO A 51 -14.79 1.03 1.14
N VAL A 52 -15.05 2.27 0.72
CA VAL A 52 -15.92 3.17 1.46
C VAL A 52 -17.37 2.85 1.12
N GLY A 53 -18.11 2.30 2.09
CA GLY A 53 -19.55 2.09 1.98
C GLY A 53 -20.29 3.42 2.05
N GLY A 54 -20.87 3.85 0.92
CA GLY A 54 -21.91 4.88 0.93
C GLY A 54 -23.23 4.27 1.38
N GLY A 55 -23.90 4.89 2.36
CA GLY A 55 -25.26 4.52 2.76
C GLY A 55 -26.28 4.75 1.65
#